data_AF-A0A562WCL6-F1
#
_entry.id   AF-A0A562WCL6-F1
#
_cell.length_a   1.000
_cell.length_b   1.000
_cell.length_c   1.000
_cell.angle_alpha   90.00
_cell.angle_beta   90.00
_cell.angle_gamma   90.00
#
_symmetry.space_group_name_H-M   'P 1'
#
loop_
_entity.id
_entity.type
_entity.pdbx_description
1 polymer ?
#
loop_
_entity_poly.entity_id
_entity_poly.type
_entity_poly.pdbx_seq_one_letter_code
_entity_poly.pdbx_strand_id
1 'polypeptide(L)' 'MPAKRKPKKSRPSAPKPSLRDVTPPDLETIEVAPVSLPAGSTPPQAPKSGPPQRGAAFVANRGRPAAQGRQYAFRRS' A
#
# COMPACT_ATOMS: atom_id res chain seq x y z
N MET A 1 35.23 10.61 -27.75
CA MET A 1 34.01 10.04 -28.35
C MET A 1 33.26 9.23 -27.29
N PRO A 2 32.02 9.58 -26.90
CA PRO A 2 31.26 8.81 -25.92
C PRO A 2 30.80 7.47 -26.51
N ALA A 3 30.99 6.38 -25.77
CA ALA A 3 30.54 5.05 -26.20
C ALA A 3 29.00 4.95 -26.17
N LYS A 4 28.39 4.53 -27.29
CA LYS A 4 26.95 4.26 -27.37
C LYS A 4 26.60 3.06 -26.49
N ARG A 5 25.82 3.26 -25.42
CA ARG A 5 25.31 2.17 -24.57
C ARG A 5 24.09 1.53 -25.21
N LYS A 6 24.02 0.19 -25.20
CA LYS A 6 22.83 -0.55 -25.65
C LYS A 6 21.71 -0.38 -24.61
N PRO A 7 20.45 -0.19 -25.02
CA PRO A 7 19.33 -0.15 -24.08
C PRO A 7 19.20 -1.49 -23.36
N LYS A 8 19.09 -1.44 -22.03
CA LYS A 8 18.90 -2.64 -21.20
C LYS A 8 17.52 -3.21 -21.51
N LYS A 9 17.43 -4.53 -21.70
CA LYS A 9 16.18 -5.25 -22.00
C LYS A 9 15.15 -4.87 -20.92
N SER A 10 14.08 -4.17 -21.31
CA SER A 10 13.00 -3.83 -20.38
C SER A 10 12.19 -5.09 -20.09
N ARG A 11 11.77 -5.24 -18.83
CA ARG A 11 10.83 -6.29 -18.45
C ARG A 11 9.44 -5.86 -18.91
N PRO A 12 8.63 -6.74 -19.52
CA PRO A 12 7.25 -6.41 -19.85
C PRO A 12 6.46 -6.05 -18.59
N SER A 13 5.55 -5.09 -18.72
CA SER A 13 4.64 -4.70 -17.63
C SER A 13 3.74 -5.88 -17.28
N ALA A 14 3.58 -6.18 -16.00
CA ALA A 14 2.60 -7.15 -15.55
C ALA A 14 1.19 -6.70 -15.99
N PRO A 15 0.31 -7.64 -16.37
CA PRO A 15 -1.07 -7.31 -16.67
C PRO A 15 -1.75 -6.71 -15.43
N LYS A 16 -2.59 -5.69 -15.64
CA LYS A 16 -3.38 -5.12 -14.56
C LYS A 16 -4.44 -6.15 -14.14
N PRO A 17 -4.63 -6.39 -12.83
CA PRO A 17 -5.73 -7.25 -12.38
C PRO A 17 -7.06 -6.64 -12.81
N SER A 18 -7.97 -7.48 -13.26
CA SER A 18 -9.34 -7.09 -13.55
C SER A 18 -10.10 -6.89 -12.24
N LEU A 19 -11.23 -6.19 -12.30
CA LEU A 19 -12.09 -6.03 -11.12
C LEU A 19 -12.59 -7.39 -10.59
N ARG A 20 -12.73 -8.39 -11.47
CA ARG A 20 -13.21 -9.73 -11.08
C ARG A 20 -12.17 -10.46 -10.26
N ASP A 21 -10.88 -10.21 -10.53
CA ASP A 21 -9.77 -10.79 -9.77
C ASP A 21 -9.67 -10.23 -8.33
N VAL A 22 -10.32 -9.10 -8.06
CA VAL A 22 -10.27 -8.39 -6.77
C VAL A 22 -11.63 -8.36 -6.07
N THR A 23 -12.71 -8.71 -6.78
CA THR A 23 -14.05 -8.73 -6.20
C THR A 23 -14.22 -10.05 -5.44
N PRO A 24 -14.45 -10.02 -4.12
CA PRO A 24 -14.73 -11.25 -3.37
C PRO A 24 -16.02 -11.91 -3.87
N PRO A 25 -16.19 -13.23 -3.65
CA PRO A 25 -17.43 -13.92 -3.98
C PRO A 25 -18.62 -13.28 -3.23
N ASP A 26 -19.80 -13.39 -3.81
CA ASP A 26 -21.03 -12.85 -3.24
C ASP A 26 -21.37 -13.57 -1.93
N LEU A 27 -21.36 -12.82 -0.83
CA LEU A 27 -21.54 -13.37 0.51
C LEU A 27 -22.94 -13.93 0.71
N GLU A 28 -23.94 -13.41 -0.01
CA GLU A 28 -25.33 -13.88 0.06
C GLU A 28 -25.50 -15.28 -0.55
N THR A 29 -24.52 -15.74 -1.34
CA THR A 29 -24.52 -17.09 -1.94
C THR A 29 -23.73 -18.11 -1.12
N ILE A 30 -23.07 -17.68 -0.04
CA ILE A 30 -22.21 -18.55 0.78
C ILE A 30 -23.07 -19.18 1.88
N GLU A 31 -23.46 -20.43 1.69
CA GLU A 31 -24.01 -21.25 2.79
C GLU A 31 -22.86 -21.73 3.68
N VAL A 32 -22.90 -21.36 4.96
CA VAL A 32 -21.92 -21.80 5.97
C VAL A 32 -22.52 -22.94 6.78
N ALA A 33 -21.88 -24.10 6.73
CA ALA A 33 -22.27 -25.23 7.56
C ALA A 33 -22.09 -24.90 9.06
N PRO A 34 -23.05 -25.28 9.93
CA PRO A 34 -22.92 -25.04 11.35
C PRO A 34 -21.73 -25.83 11.92
N VAL A 35 -20.86 -25.14 12.67
CA VAL A 35 -19.75 -25.77 13.39
C VAL A 35 -20.21 -26.10 14.81
N SER A 36 -20.20 -27.39 15.16
CA SER A 36 -20.42 -27.83 16.54
C SER A 36 -19.12 -27.71 17.33
N LEU A 37 -19.14 -26.86 18.36
CA LEU A 37 -18.04 -26.78 19.32
C LEU A 37 -18.29 -27.72 20.50
N PRO A 38 -17.26 -28.37 21.06
CA PRO A 38 -17.42 -29.20 22.25
C PRO A 38 -17.92 -28.36 23.42
N ALA A 39 -18.81 -28.94 24.24
CA ALA A 39 -19.32 -28.29 25.44
C ALA A 39 -18.16 -27.86 26.35
N GLY A 40 -18.11 -26.58 26.70
CA GLY A 40 -17.02 -26.00 27.50
C GLY A 40 -15.86 -25.42 26.69
N SER A 41 -15.94 -25.36 25.36
CA SER A 41 -14.95 -24.63 24.57
C SER A 41 -14.99 -23.14 24.92
N THR A 42 -13.88 -22.60 25.43
CA THR A 42 -13.72 -21.15 25.57
C THR A 42 -13.38 -20.56 24.21
N PRO A 43 -14.04 -19.48 23.77
CA PRO A 43 -13.64 -18.78 22.55
C PRO A 43 -12.21 -18.26 22.72
N PRO A 44 -11.39 -18.27 21.65
CA PRO A 44 -10.04 -17.73 21.71
C PRO A 44 -10.09 -16.24 22.07
N GLN A 45 -9.13 -15.79 22.88
CA GLN A 45 -9.03 -14.39 23.24
C GLN A 45 -8.80 -13.56 21.97
N ALA A 46 -9.56 -12.47 21.82
CA ALA A 46 -9.36 -11.53 20.72
C ALA A 46 -7.90 -11.06 20.69
N PRO A 47 -7.28 -10.94 19.50
CA PRO A 47 -5.93 -10.42 19.41
C PRO A 47 -5.89 -9.02 20.03
N LYS A 48 -4.84 -8.74 20.80
CA LYS A 48 -4.56 -7.37 21.25
C LYS A 48 -4.48 -6.50 20.01
N SER A 49 -5.26 -5.41 19.98
CA SER A 49 -5.23 -4.47 18.87
C SER A 49 -3.78 -4.12 18.54
N GLY A 50 -3.44 -4.18 17.25
CA GLY A 50 -2.13 -3.78 16.78
C GLY A 50 -1.82 -2.33 17.18
N PRO A 51 -0.55 -1.90 17.12
CA PRO A 51 -0.22 -0.50 17.37
C PRO A 51 -1.08 0.39 16.47
N PRO A 52 -1.52 1.57 16.95
CA PRO A 52 -2.34 2.47 16.15
C PRO A 52 -1.66 2.73 14.81
N GLN A 53 -2.36 2.47 13.71
CA GLN A 53 -1.88 2.80 12.36
C GLN A 53 -1.70 4.31 12.27
N ARG A 54 -0.46 4.79 12.44
CA ARG A 54 -0.06 6.14 12.04
C ARG A 54 -0.22 6.24 10.53
N GLY A 55 -1.36 6.70 10.03
CA GLY A 55 -1.53 6.85 8.58
C GLY A 55 -2.89 7.31 8.06
N ALA A 56 -3.98 7.27 8.83
CA ALA A 56 -5.29 7.72 8.35
C ALA A 56 -5.46 9.25 8.40
N ALA A 57 -4.42 10.01 8.03
CA ALA A 57 -4.47 11.47 7.91
C ALA A 57 -3.59 11.97 6.77
N PHE A 58 -3.86 11.50 5.55
CA PHE A 58 -3.41 12.19 4.32
C PHE A 58 -4.62 12.68 3.53
N VAL A 59 -5.44 13.52 4.16
CA VAL A 59 -6.36 14.42 3.43
C VAL A 59 -6.26 15.80 4.06
N ALA A 60 -5.32 16.60 3.55
CA ALA A 60 -5.41 18.06 3.46
C ALA A 60 -4.22 18.59 2.64
N ASN A 61 -4.34 18.47 1.32
CA ASN A 61 -3.64 19.36 0.41
C ASN A 61 -4.13 20.79 0.70
N ARG A 62 -3.23 21.68 1.15
CA ARG A 62 -3.08 23.07 0.68
C ARG A 62 -2.04 23.83 1.52
N GLY A 63 -0.94 24.21 0.88
CA GLY A 63 -0.21 25.43 1.23
C GLY A 63 1.20 25.28 1.79
N ARG A 64 2.18 24.90 0.97
CA ARG A 64 3.56 25.43 1.08
C ARG A 64 4.18 25.52 -0.32
N PRO A 65 4.50 26.72 -0.85
CA PRO A 65 5.40 26.79 -1.99
C PRO A 65 6.79 26.32 -1.54
N ALA A 66 7.27 25.24 -2.17
CA ALA A 66 8.65 24.80 -2.04
C ALA A 66 9.55 25.79 -2.78
N ALA A 67 10.19 26.71 -2.03
CA ALA A 67 11.23 27.57 -2.56
C ALA A 67 12.28 27.86 -1.49
N GLN A 68 13.03 26.85 -1.07
CA GLN A 68 14.29 27.10 -0.38
C GLN A 68 15.38 27.28 -1.45
N GLY A 69 15.62 28.54 -1.82
CA GLY A 69 16.67 28.91 -2.76
C GLY A 69 18.04 28.45 -2.24
N ARG A 70 18.77 27.69 -3.05
CA ARG A 70 20.16 27.32 -2.75
C ARG A 70 21.04 28.56 -2.88
N GLN A 71 21.45 29.15 -1.77
CA GLN A 71 22.49 30.18 -1.79
C GLN A 71 23.85 29.50 -1.94
N TYR A 72 24.41 29.55 -3.15
CA TYR A 72 25.79 29.14 -3.41
C TYR A 72 26.73 30.21 -2.85
N ALA A 73 27.42 29.91 -1.74
CA ALA A 73 28.44 30.76 -1.17
C ALA A 73 29.77 30.59 -1.93
N PHE A 74 29.89 31.20 -3.11
CA PHE A 74 31.19 31.51 -3.70
C PHE A 74 31.26 33.02 -3.93
N ARG A 75 31.46 33.77 -2.85
CA ARG A 75 31.95 35.15 -2.97
C ARG A 75 33.46 35.08 -3.16
N ARG A 76 33.93 35.42 -4.37
CA ARG A 76 35.29 35.90 -4.60
C ARG A 76 35.25 37.42 -4.45
N SER A 77 36.02 37.98 -3.54
CA SER A 77 36.52 39.35 -3.55
C SER A 77 37.74 39.42 -2.65
#